data_AF-A0A0D2P975-F1
#
_entry.id   AF-A0A0D2P975-F1
#
_cell.length_a   1.000
_cell.length_b   1.000
_cell.length_c   1.000
_cell.angle_alpha   90.00
_cell.angle_beta   90.00
_cell.angle_gamma   90.00
#
_symmetry.space_group_name_H-M   'P 1'
#
loop_
_entity.id
_entity.type
_entity.pdbx_description
1 polymer ?
#
loop_
_entity_poly.entity_id
_entity_poly.type
_entity_poly.pdbx_seq_one_letter_code
_entity_poly.pdbx_strand_id
1 'polypeptide(L)'
;MTHWALIQKPIQYLLTIVRQFCGLQSPLPDFRRQLAVVAFYAAGLGPWISNQSQAVSEYLRNTELGKSTRGLSPYELYMEFTNTQGNGLPHFIINCFVILRCQHQLNTSDQMATSAQLSVIIDDSNDNYFKYSPDSLLIDPPPAAYYYLNSAHFAATTINSADPTFVEITFEGTSISIFGNTSAPGRSDQFTVAIDGGVPYTTTYGDPSPPSTRQWYQSPVLSEDLHHITLSNVAGAILDFAVISTTLSTDAVAEAAGSLIFDDVNPIIGYTGSGWTESSETHLLLSSNPESTFVPYGNSTHQTSTVGDSFNYTFIGGGTLGLSVYGILDSTRLGSLQIDFVLDDENHFSFDSEISTLDENFIRGLIEPNFPYFETPNDLPLGQHTLVATVTGCQNQVFTVDYITLAPVGATETAHATASSSPDPLETAVPASASALASGSVSGSSSKARIGAIAGGVVGGVALLVLAGVALNFWRRKARRPANTFMYPFRYGAFWNTNLNTITVSRNIPLTTISSLPTENLNAEKV
;
A
#
# COMPACT_ATOMS: atom_id res chain seq x y z
N MET A 1 60.77 -31.34 -12.29
CA MET A 1 60.19 -29.98 -12.29
C MET A 1 59.02 -29.80 -13.29
N THR A 2 58.50 -30.85 -13.93
CA THR A 2 57.42 -30.77 -14.94
C THR A 2 56.00 -31.08 -14.44
N HIS A 3 55.82 -31.47 -13.16
CA HIS A 3 54.49 -31.75 -12.59
C HIS A 3 53.80 -30.53 -11.93
N TRP A 4 54.51 -29.41 -11.76
CA TRP A 4 54.00 -28.25 -11.01
C TRP A 4 52.89 -27.48 -11.75
N ALA A 5 52.91 -27.49 -13.08
CA ALA A 5 51.92 -26.80 -13.91
C ALA A 5 50.53 -27.45 -13.88
N LEU A 6 50.43 -28.75 -13.55
CA LEU A 6 49.17 -29.50 -13.55
C LEU A 6 48.33 -29.26 -12.28
N ILE A 7 48.96 -28.88 -11.16
CA ILE A 7 48.30 -28.67 -9.86
C ILE A 7 47.91 -27.20 -9.66
N GLN A 8 48.57 -26.26 -10.34
CA GLN A 8 48.31 -24.83 -10.18
C GLN A 8 46.92 -24.40 -10.66
N LYS A 9 46.44 -24.95 -11.78
CA LYS A 9 45.15 -24.53 -12.36
C LYS A 9 43.94 -24.93 -11.49
N PRO A 10 43.83 -26.16 -10.96
CA PRO A 10 42.74 -26.53 -10.05
C PRO A 10 42.70 -25.70 -8.77
N ILE A 11 43.86 -25.38 -8.19
CA ILE A 11 43.94 -24.57 -6.96
C ILE A 11 43.47 -23.12 -7.21
N GLN A 12 43.86 -22.53 -8.35
CA GLN A 12 43.38 -21.18 -8.72
C GLN A 12 41.87 -21.17 -9.01
N TYR A 13 41.33 -22.25 -9.57
CA TYR A 13 39.89 -22.39 -9.82
C TYR A 13 39.10 -22.49 -8.49
N LEU A 14 39.57 -23.32 -7.55
CA LEU A 14 38.94 -23.46 -6.23
C LEU A 14 38.97 -22.14 -5.43
N LEU A 15 40.08 -21.40 -5.49
CA LEU A 15 40.21 -20.09 -4.85
C LEU A 15 39.28 -19.04 -5.44
N THR A 16 38.98 -19.13 -6.74
CA THR A 16 38.03 -18.23 -7.42
C THR A 16 36.59 -18.51 -6.95
N ILE A 17 36.21 -19.79 -6.82
CA ILE A 17 34.88 -20.18 -6.33
C ILE A 17 34.66 -19.71 -4.89
N VAL A 18 35.65 -19.89 -4.01
CA VAL A 18 35.56 -19.44 -2.61
C VAL A 18 35.46 -17.92 -2.52
N ARG A 19 36.14 -17.17 -3.39
CA ARG A 19 36.02 -15.70 -3.44
C ARG A 19 34.63 -15.23 -3.84
N GLN A 20 34.03 -15.85 -4.85
CA GLN A 20 32.68 -15.50 -5.28
C GLN A 20 31.63 -15.83 -4.20
N PHE A 21 31.78 -16.96 -3.51
CA PHE A 21 30.83 -17.35 -2.46
C PHE A 21 30.94 -16.53 -1.18
N CYS A 22 32.12 -16.02 -0.84
CA CYS A 22 32.35 -15.30 0.42
C CYS A 22 32.40 -13.77 0.27
N GLY A 23 32.19 -13.20 -0.94
CA GLY A 23 32.15 -11.75 -1.14
C GLY A 23 33.46 -11.00 -0.83
N LEU A 24 34.61 -11.68 -0.87
CA LEU A 24 35.90 -11.09 -0.45
C LEU A 24 36.54 -10.24 -1.56
N GLN A 25 36.62 -8.92 -1.35
CA GLN A 25 37.10 -7.96 -2.35
C GLN A 25 38.63 -7.66 -2.35
N SER A 26 39.46 -8.31 -1.50
CA SER A 26 40.92 -8.05 -1.50
C SER A 26 41.79 -9.31 -1.30
N PRO A 27 43.05 -9.33 -1.81
CA PRO A 27 43.91 -10.52 -1.75
C PRO A 27 44.63 -10.65 -0.40
N LEU A 28 44.32 -11.71 0.36
CA LEU A 28 45.09 -12.10 1.55
C LEU A 28 46.42 -12.78 1.15
N PRO A 29 47.59 -12.23 1.53
CA PRO A 29 48.90 -12.78 1.15
C PRO A 29 49.25 -14.12 1.83
N ASP A 30 48.65 -14.44 2.98
CA ASP A 30 49.04 -15.62 3.76
C ASP A 30 48.33 -16.94 3.37
N PHE A 31 47.18 -16.87 2.71
CA PHE A 31 46.40 -18.06 2.36
C PHE A 31 47.12 -18.97 1.34
N ARG A 32 47.94 -18.36 0.46
CA ARG A 32 48.75 -19.11 -0.54
C ARG A 32 49.88 -19.91 0.09
N ARG A 33 50.47 -19.45 1.21
CA ARG A 33 51.53 -20.17 1.92
C ARG A 33 50.96 -21.32 2.74
N GLN A 34 49.77 -21.15 3.30
CA GLN A 34 49.14 -22.13 4.20
C GLN A 34 48.61 -23.36 3.44
N LEU A 35 48.00 -23.18 2.26
CA LEU A 35 47.51 -24.31 1.44
C LEU A 35 48.65 -25.15 0.85
N ALA A 36 49.80 -24.52 0.57
CA ALA A 36 50.99 -25.20 0.05
C ALA A 36 51.60 -26.18 1.07
N VAL A 37 51.51 -25.87 2.37
CA VAL A 37 52.06 -26.72 3.46
C VAL A 37 51.22 -27.99 3.64
N VAL A 38 49.89 -27.89 3.55
CA VAL A 38 48.98 -29.04 3.65
C VAL A 38 49.13 -29.99 2.46
N ALA A 39 49.29 -29.43 1.25
CA ALA A 39 49.53 -30.23 0.04
C ALA A 39 50.90 -30.94 0.05
N PHE A 40 51.92 -30.32 0.65
CA PHE A 40 53.26 -30.92 0.74
C PHE A 40 53.32 -32.14 1.66
N TYR A 41 52.53 -32.14 2.74
CA TYR A 41 52.46 -33.28 3.67
C TYR A 41 51.68 -34.47 3.09
N ALA A 42 50.63 -34.23 2.31
CA ALA A 42 49.84 -35.29 1.69
C ALA A 42 50.56 -36.00 0.53
N ALA A 43 51.48 -35.33 -0.17
CA ALA A 43 52.22 -35.89 -1.30
C ALA A 43 53.47 -36.70 -0.91
N GLY A 44 53.89 -36.65 0.36
CA GLY A 44 55.15 -37.23 0.84
C GLY A 44 55.08 -38.63 1.44
N LEU A 45 53.88 -39.19 1.65
CA LEU A 45 53.73 -40.48 2.34
C LEU A 45 52.96 -41.48 1.48
N GLY A 46 53.71 -42.39 0.86
CA GLY A 46 53.21 -43.70 0.44
C GLY A 46 52.77 -44.54 1.65
N PRO A 47 52.12 -45.69 1.41
CA PRO A 47 50.98 -46.13 2.19
C PRO A 47 51.39 -46.73 3.54
N TRP A 48 51.11 -46.00 4.63
CA TRP A 48 50.90 -46.59 5.94
C TRP A 48 50.09 -45.63 6.83
N ILE A 49 49.15 -46.23 7.58
CA ILE A 49 48.49 -45.74 8.82
C ILE A 49 47.12 -45.03 8.67
N SER A 50 46.11 -45.75 9.14
CA SER A 50 44.71 -45.39 9.36
C SER A 50 44.44 -44.76 10.74
N ASN A 51 45.35 -43.98 11.33
CA ASN A 51 45.21 -43.46 12.70
C ASN A 51 45.90 -42.10 12.94
N GLN A 52 45.58 -41.07 12.15
CA GLN A 52 46.20 -39.73 12.29
C GLN A 52 45.23 -38.54 12.36
N SER A 53 43.91 -38.73 12.37
CA SER A 53 42.97 -37.59 12.53
C SER A 53 43.12 -36.87 13.88
N GLN A 54 43.47 -37.62 14.95
CA GLN A 54 43.74 -37.06 16.27
C GLN A 54 45.06 -36.27 16.33
N ALA A 55 46.13 -36.76 15.70
CA ALA A 55 47.46 -36.12 15.77
C ALA A 55 47.51 -34.76 15.04
N VAL A 56 46.80 -34.64 13.90
CA VAL A 56 46.71 -33.37 13.17
C VAL A 56 45.86 -32.35 13.92
N SER A 57 44.77 -32.77 14.55
CA SER A 57 43.92 -31.92 15.40
C SER A 57 44.66 -31.42 16.65
N GLU A 58 45.47 -32.28 17.28
CA GLU A 58 46.24 -31.94 18.48
C GLU A 58 47.46 -31.06 18.18
N TYR A 59 48.09 -31.22 17.01
CA TYR A 59 49.15 -30.34 16.53
C TYR A 59 48.66 -28.92 16.18
N LEU A 60 47.47 -28.80 15.56
CA LEU A 60 46.85 -27.50 15.27
C LEU A 60 46.38 -26.75 16.53
N ARG A 61 46.00 -27.48 17.60
CA ARG A 61 45.70 -26.89 18.91
C ARG A 61 46.93 -26.28 19.61
N ASN A 62 48.10 -26.89 19.44
CA ASN A 62 49.28 -26.59 20.25
C ASN A 62 50.30 -25.65 19.57
N THR A 63 50.13 -25.34 18.29
CA THR A 63 50.92 -24.33 17.56
C THR A 63 50.37 -22.91 17.78
N GLU A 64 51.18 -21.87 17.58
CA GLU A 64 50.74 -20.45 17.79
C GLU A 64 49.49 -20.07 16.98
N LEU A 65 49.16 -20.83 15.93
CA LEU A 65 47.90 -20.74 15.19
C LEU A 65 46.64 -20.94 16.07
N GLY A 66 46.65 -21.90 16.99
CA GLY A 66 45.48 -22.22 17.85
C GLY A 66 45.24 -21.19 18.96
N LYS A 67 46.24 -20.35 19.26
CA LYS A 67 46.12 -19.29 20.27
C LYS A 67 45.60 -17.97 19.68
N SER A 68 45.74 -17.75 18.37
CA SER A 68 45.33 -16.51 17.69
C SER A 68 43.89 -16.53 17.14
N THR A 69 43.16 -17.64 17.24
CA THR A 69 41.81 -17.80 16.67
C THR A 69 40.72 -18.04 17.73
N ARG A 70 40.90 -17.55 18.96
CA ARG A 70 39.81 -17.49 19.96
C ARG A 70 38.70 -16.56 19.44
N GLY A 71 37.74 -17.11 18.71
CA GLY A 71 36.59 -16.41 18.16
C GLY A 71 36.08 -16.93 16.80
N LEU A 72 36.80 -17.83 16.12
CA LEU A 72 36.34 -18.39 14.85
C LEU A 72 36.11 -19.90 14.99
N SER A 73 34.92 -20.35 14.59
CA SER A 73 34.53 -21.77 14.65
C SER A 73 35.46 -22.65 13.80
N PRO A 74 35.75 -23.89 14.23
CA PRO A 74 36.63 -24.77 13.45
C PRO A 74 35.93 -25.24 12.17
N TYR A 75 36.56 -25.01 11.02
CA TYR A 75 36.17 -25.64 9.76
C TYR A 75 36.71 -27.08 9.74
N GLU A 76 35.83 -28.06 9.47
CA GLU A 76 36.26 -29.43 9.18
C GLU A 76 36.30 -29.64 7.67
N LEU A 77 37.50 -29.91 7.13
CA LEU A 77 37.70 -30.25 5.73
C LEU A 77 37.74 -31.77 5.59
N TYR A 78 36.79 -32.35 4.86
CA TYR A 78 36.77 -33.77 4.54
C TYR A 78 37.29 -33.98 3.10
N MET A 79 38.33 -34.81 2.96
CA MET A 79 38.85 -35.23 1.66
C MET A 79 38.72 -36.74 1.54
N GLU A 80 38.04 -37.20 0.49
CA GLU A 80 37.92 -38.62 0.17
C GLU A 80 38.72 -38.92 -1.11
N PHE A 81 39.56 -39.95 -1.05
CA PHE A 81 40.37 -40.40 -2.18
C PHE A 81 39.80 -41.69 -2.71
N THR A 82 39.26 -41.68 -3.93
CA THR A 82 38.75 -42.88 -4.58
C THR A 82 39.75 -43.35 -5.63
N ASN A 83 40.27 -44.57 -5.47
CA ASN A 83 41.16 -45.20 -6.45
C ASN A 83 40.32 -45.99 -7.46
N THR A 84 40.24 -45.50 -8.69
CA THR A 84 39.58 -46.23 -9.78
C THR A 84 40.61 -47.13 -10.47
N GLN A 85 40.52 -48.45 -10.24
CA GLN A 85 41.34 -49.40 -10.99
C GLN A 85 40.77 -49.61 -12.40
N GLY A 86 41.37 -48.93 -13.37
CA GLY A 86 41.33 -49.29 -14.78
C GLY A 86 42.73 -49.68 -15.25
N ASN A 87 42.83 -50.59 -16.22
CA ASN A 87 44.09 -51.19 -16.71
C ASN A 87 44.99 -50.23 -17.52
N GLY A 88 45.35 -49.09 -16.93
CA GLY A 88 46.29 -48.11 -17.46
C GLY A 88 46.39 -46.94 -16.49
N LEU A 89 47.63 -46.56 -16.13
CA LEU A 89 48.09 -45.47 -15.23
C LEU A 89 47.11 -45.02 -14.11
N PRO A 90 47.49 -45.09 -12.83
CA PRO A 90 46.58 -44.74 -11.74
C PRO A 90 46.12 -43.28 -11.82
N HIS A 91 44.83 -43.09 -12.10
CA HIS A 91 44.15 -41.81 -11.96
C HIS A 91 43.54 -41.75 -10.56
N PHE A 92 43.99 -40.80 -9.75
CA PHE A 92 43.36 -40.48 -8.48
C PHE A 92 42.32 -39.39 -8.72
N ILE A 93 41.06 -39.69 -8.42
CA ILE A 93 40.00 -38.67 -8.36
C ILE A 93 39.96 -38.18 -6.90
N ILE A 94 40.21 -36.88 -6.72
CA ILE A 94 40.10 -36.23 -5.41
C ILE A 94 38.74 -35.55 -5.38
N ASN A 95 37.80 -36.09 -4.59
CA ASN A 95 36.53 -35.44 -4.32
C ASN A 95 36.70 -34.61 -3.05
N CYS A 96 36.77 -33.29 -3.19
CA CYS A 96 36.79 -32.36 -2.07
C CYS A 96 35.36 -31.95 -1.74
N PHE A 97 34.85 -32.37 -0.58
CA PHE A 97 33.59 -31.88 -0.04
C PHE A 97 33.88 -30.84 1.03
N VAL A 98 33.54 -29.59 0.76
CA VAL A 98 33.52 -28.55 1.79
C VAL A 98 32.13 -28.58 2.42
N ILE A 99 31.98 -29.31 3.51
CA ILE A 99 30.75 -29.28 4.30
C ILE A 99 30.83 -28.05 5.20
N LEU A 100 30.18 -26.96 4.78
CA LEU A 100 29.97 -25.80 5.63
C LEU A 100 28.94 -26.18 6.70
N ARG A 101 29.40 -26.72 7.83
CA ARG A 101 28.56 -26.74 9.04
C ARG A 101 28.51 -25.33 9.58
N CYS A 102 27.46 -24.59 9.20
CA CYS A 102 27.06 -23.41 9.94
C CYS A 102 26.46 -23.90 11.27
N GLN A 103 27.33 -24.26 12.22
CA GLN A 103 26.91 -24.51 13.59
C GLN A 103 26.67 -23.16 14.24
N HIS A 104 25.50 -22.58 13.95
CA HIS A 104 24.95 -21.57 14.84
C HIS A 104 24.63 -22.32 16.13
N GLN A 105 25.53 -22.27 17.11
CA GLN A 105 25.16 -22.53 18.49
C GLN A 105 24.14 -21.44 18.85
N LEU A 106 22.87 -21.74 18.62
CA LEU A 106 21.76 -21.05 19.24
C LEU A 106 21.95 -21.28 20.74
N ASN A 107 22.43 -20.24 21.43
CA ASN A 107 22.11 -20.06 22.84
C ASN A 107 20.59 -19.97 22.91
N THR A 108 19.94 -21.10 23.19
CA THR A 108 18.48 -21.21 23.39
C THR A 108 18.09 -20.67 24.78
N SER A 109 18.51 -19.45 25.08
CA SER A 109 17.95 -18.65 26.17
C SER A 109 17.73 -17.22 25.68
N ASP A 110 16.46 -16.90 25.44
CA ASP A 110 15.89 -15.54 25.47
C ASP A 110 16.35 -14.50 24.45
N GLN A 111 16.39 -14.86 23.18
CA GLN A 111 15.92 -13.92 22.15
C GLN A 111 14.86 -14.63 21.31
N MET A 112 13.60 -14.52 21.76
CA MET A 112 12.52 -14.55 20.79
C MET A 112 12.83 -13.38 19.85
N ALA A 113 13.33 -13.69 18.65
CA ALA A 113 13.34 -12.70 17.57
C ALA A 113 11.91 -12.21 17.49
N THR A 114 11.67 -10.97 17.92
CA THR A 114 10.37 -10.34 17.82
C THR A 114 10.02 -10.39 16.35
N SER A 115 9.03 -11.21 15.99
CA SER A 115 8.48 -11.23 14.63
C SER A 115 8.18 -9.77 14.27
N ALA A 116 8.62 -9.34 13.09
CA ALA A 116 8.36 -7.98 12.66
C ALA A 116 6.84 -7.77 12.63
N GLN A 117 6.35 -6.80 13.37
CA GLN A 117 4.94 -6.43 13.32
C GLN A 117 4.69 -5.75 11.99
N LEU A 118 3.70 -6.23 11.24
CA LEU A 118 3.24 -5.65 9.99
C LEU A 118 1.95 -4.87 10.22
N SER A 119 1.73 -3.83 9.41
CA SER A 119 0.50 -3.05 9.37
C SER A 119 -0.21 -3.29 8.04
N VAL A 120 -1.51 -3.58 8.10
CA VAL A 120 -2.37 -3.82 6.93
C VAL A 120 -3.45 -2.76 6.90
N ILE A 121 -3.48 -1.91 5.88
CA ILE A 121 -4.56 -0.95 5.64
C ILE A 121 -5.73 -1.64 4.92
N ILE A 122 -6.94 -1.36 5.41
CA ILE A 122 -8.19 -1.83 4.83
C ILE A 122 -9.07 -0.63 4.56
N ASP A 123 -9.47 -0.52 3.31
CA ASP A 123 -10.42 0.47 2.81
C ASP A 123 -11.83 0.24 3.35
N ASP A 124 -12.52 1.33 3.71
CA ASP A 124 -13.88 1.29 4.27
C ASP A 124 -14.91 0.63 3.35
N SER A 125 -14.69 0.61 2.03
CA SER A 125 -15.58 -0.02 1.05
C SER A 125 -15.42 -1.54 0.97
N ASN A 126 -14.47 -2.13 1.70
CA ASN A 126 -14.23 -3.57 1.68
C ASN A 126 -15.25 -4.33 2.54
N ASP A 127 -16.33 -4.78 1.89
CA ASP A 127 -17.42 -5.54 2.49
C ASP A 127 -16.98 -6.84 3.19
N ASN A 128 -15.78 -7.38 2.94
CA ASN A 128 -15.31 -8.57 3.67
C ASN A 128 -14.94 -8.24 5.12
N TYR A 129 -14.48 -7.01 5.36
CA TYR A 129 -14.06 -6.54 6.66
C TYR A 129 -15.15 -5.71 7.34
N PHE A 130 -15.83 -4.83 6.59
CA PHE A 130 -16.80 -3.88 7.13
C PHE A 130 -18.24 -4.31 6.84
N LYS A 131 -19.07 -4.27 7.88
CA LYS A 131 -20.53 -4.42 7.79
C LYS A 131 -21.20 -3.23 8.47
N TYR A 132 -21.61 -2.26 7.64
CA TYR A 132 -22.25 -1.07 8.16
C TYR A 132 -23.74 -1.28 8.44
N SER A 133 -24.23 -0.55 9.44
CA SER A 133 -25.66 -0.43 9.70
C SER A 133 -26.38 0.24 8.52
N PRO A 134 -27.66 -0.10 8.26
CA PRO A 134 -28.48 0.57 7.25
C PRO A 134 -28.62 2.09 7.45
N ASP A 135 -28.42 2.58 8.68
CA ASP A 135 -28.46 4.01 9.00
C ASP A 135 -27.14 4.73 8.69
N SER A 136 -26.07 4.00 8.37
CA SER A 136 -24.84 4.61 7.87
C SER A 136 -25.08 5.20 6.48
N LEU A 137 -24.46 6.34 6.22
CA LEU A 137 -24.49 6.95 4.90
C LEU A 137 -23.11 6.81 4.28
N LEU A 138 -23.04 6.14 3.14
CA LEU A 138 -21.91 6.30 2.25
C LEU A 138 -21.88 7.78 1.84
N ILE A 139 -20.78 8.47 2.14
CA ILE A 139 -20.62 9.83 1.66
C ILE A 139 -20.07 9.72 0.24
N ASP A 140 -20.85 10.14 -0.76
CA ASP A 140 -20.28 10.55 -2.06
C ASP A 140 -19.41 11.80 -1.78
N PRO A 141 -18.07 11.71 -1.71
CA PRO A 141 -17.29 12.76 -1.05
C PRO A 141 -17.15 13.99 -1.95
N PRO A 142 -17.56 15.18 -1.51
CA PRO A 142 -17.19 16.43 -2.14
C PRO A 142 -16.22 17.21 -1.23
N PRO A 143 -14.98 17.45 -1.64
CA PRO A 143 -14.22 16.84 -2.75
C PRO A 143 -13.75 15.42 -2.41
N ALA A 144 -13.70 14.55 -3.43
CA ALA A 144 -13.32 13.15 -3.31
C ALA A 144 -11.91 12.92 -2.72
N ALA A 145 -11.02 13.90 -2.86
CA ALA A 145 -9.58 13.80 -2.59
C ALA A 145 -9.17 13.87 -1.11
N TYR A 146 -10.08 13.67 -0.14
CA TYR A 146 -9.72 13.66 1.30
C TYR A 146 -9.47 12.27 1.86
N TYR A 147 -10.15 11.28 1.29
CA TYR A 147 -10.26 9.97 1.89
C TYR A 147 -9.41 8.98 1.12
N TYR A 148 -8.90 7.99 1.84
CA TYR A 148 -8.19 6.89 1.22
C TYR A 148 -9.09 6.25 0.16
N LEU A 149 -8.55 6.08 -1.05
CA LEU A 149 -9.26 5.59 -2.23
C LEU A 149 -10.59 6.30 -2.57
N ASN A 150 -10.81 7.50 -2.01
CA ASN A 150 -11.99 8.34 -2.20
C ASN A 150 -13.31 7.75 -1.69
N SER A 151 -13.30 6.88 -0.66
CA SER A 151 -14.50 6.40 0.02
C SER A 151 -14.47 6.71 1.51
N ALA A 152 -15.65 6.93 2.08
CA ALA A 152 -15.80 7.09 3.52
C ALA A 152 -17.26 6.82 3.95
N HIS A 153 -17.43 6.25 5.15
CA HIS A 153 -18.73 6.01 5.77
C HIS A 153 -19.01 6.97 6.93
N PHE A 154 -20.15 7.66 6.86
CA PHE A 154 -20.61 8.58 7.91
C PHE A 154 -21.59 7.92 8.87
N ALA A 155 -21.29 8.06 10.16
CA ALA A 155 -22.20 7.69 11.23
C ALA A 155 -23.32 8.74 11.36
N ALA A 156 -24.34 8.61 10.51
CA ALA A 156 -25.47 9.55 10.44
C ALA A 156 -26.47 9.42 11.60
N THR A 157 -26.31 8.40 12.44
CA THR A 157 -27.28 7.93 13.43
C THR A 157 -27.81 9.06 14.31
N THR A 158 -29.14 9.13 14.34
CA THR A 158 -29.91 9.97 15.24
C THR A 158 -29.94 9.32 16.62
N ILE A 159 -29.88 10.15 17.66
CA ILE A 159 -29.65 9.85 19.09
C ILE A 159 -30.77 8.99 19.74
N ASN A 160 -31.67 8.36 18.97
CA ASN A 160 -32.94 7.81 19.45
C ASN A 160 -33.13 6.29 19.25
N SER A 161 -32.18 5.57 18.65
CA SER A 161 -32.16 4.10 18.75
C SER A 161 -31.52 3.72 20.09
N ALA A 162 -32.02 2.70 20.76
CA ALA A 162 -31.57 2.34 22.11
C ALA A 162 -30.08 1.92 22.16
N ASP A 163 -29.50 1.53 21.03
CA ASP A 163 -28.05 1.35 20.79
C ASP A 163 -27.84 1.10 19.28
N PRO A 164 -27.77 2.14 18.42
CA PRO A 164 -27.52 1.89 17.01
C PRO A 164 -26.06 1.47 16.82
N THR A 165 -25.86 0.22 16.41
CA THR A 165 -24.61 -0.21 15.77
C THR A 165 -24.33 0.70 14.58
N PHE A 166 -23.11 1.20 14.47
CA PHE A 166 -22.63 1.94 13.30
C PHE A 166 -21.98 0.98 12.32
N VAL A 167 -21.00 0.20 12.79
CA VAL A 167 -20.24 -0.75 11.97
C VAL A 167 -19.81 -1.95 12.80
N GLU A 168 -19.83 -3.12 12.17
CA GLU A 168 -19.17 -4.33 12.61
C GLU A 168 -17.94 -4.55 11.73
N ILE A 169 -16.79 -4.82 12.33
CA ILE A 169 -15.52 -5.04 11.61
C ILE A 169 -14.97 -6.41 12.02
N THR A 170 -14.66 -7.25 11.04
CA THR A 170 -13.98 -8.53 11.26
C THR A 170 -12.54 -8.43 10.78
N PHE A 171 -11.56 -8.82 11.59
CA PHE A 171 -10.14 -8.73 11.22
C PHE A 171 -9.31 -9.86 11.82
N GLU A 172 -8.22 -10.25 11.14
CA GLU A 172 -7.22 -11.19 11.68
C GLU A 172 -5.96 -10.42 12.05
N GLY A 173 -5.58 -10.41 13.33
CA GLY A 173 -4.46 -9.60 13.80
C GLY A 173 -4.39 -9.49 15.30
N THR A 174 -3.44 -8.70 15.79
CA THR A 174 -3.27 -8.38 17.22
C THR A 174 -3.95 -7.07 17.62
N SER A 175 -4.25 -6.18 16.69
CA SER A 175 -4.92 -4.92 17.01
C SER A 175 -5.50 -4.25 15.77
N ILE A 176 -6.48 -3.36 15.95
CA ILE A 176 -7.05 -2.54 14.87
C ILE A 176 -7.10 -1.06 15.29
N SER A 177 -6.59 -0.20 14.42
CA SER A 177 -6.73 1.25 14.46
C SER A 177 -7.77 1.72 13.45
N ILE A 178 -8.52 2.78 13.78
CA ILE A 178 -9.55 3.34 12.92
C ILE A 178 -9.26 4.81 12.66
N PHE A 179 -9.29 5.16 11.38
CA PHE A 179 -8.97 6.48 10.86
C PHE A 179 -10.20 7.12 10.20
N GLY A 180 -10.23 8.45 10.23
CA GLY A 180 -11.27 9.26 9.59
C GLY A 180 -11.56 10.53 10.39
N ASN A 181 -12.69 11.19 10.10
CA ASN A 181 -13.05 12.41 10.81
C ASN A 181 -13.75 12.12 12.14
N THR A 182 -13.32 12.78 13.21
CA THR A 182 -14.05 12.81 14.47
C THR A 182 -15.31 13.66 14.36
N SER A 183 -16.16 13.57 15.39
CA SER A 183 -17.42 14.30 15.40
C SER A 183 -17.23 15.80 15.60
N ALA A 184 -18.01 16.62 14.90
CA ALA A 184 -18.04 18.06 15.09
C ALA A 184 -18.47 18.45 16.53
N PRO A 185 -18.04 19.62 17.05
CA PRO A 185 -18.43 20.11 18.36
C PRO A 185 -19.95 20.10 18.59
N GLY A 186 -20.36 19.69 19.80
CA GLY A 186 -21.77 19.62 20.19
C GLY A 186 -22.47 18.29 19.92
N ARG A 187 -21.77 17.31 19.34
CA ARG A 187 -22.18 15.89 19.29
C ARG A 187 -21.52 15.10 20.42
N SER A 188 -22.00 13.87 20.65
CA SER A 188 -21.35 12.95 21.60
C SER A 188 -19.93 12.66 21.14
N ASP A 189 -18.96 12.89 22.02
CA ASP A 189 -17.58 12.46 21.87
C ASP A 189 -17.39 11.00 22.33
N GLN A 190 -18.40 10.42 22.98
CA GLN A 190 -18.43 9.06 23.46
C GLN A 190 -19.07 8.10 22.46
N PHE A 191 -18.49 6.91 22.34
CA PHE A 191 -19.05 5.78 21.62
C PHE A 191 -18.75 4.48 22.38
N THR A 192 -19.44 3.41 22.02
CA THR A 192 -19.33 2.09 22.67
C THR A 192 -18.62 1.12 21.74
N VAL A 193 -17.73 0.32 22.32
CA VAL A 193 -16.97 -0.70 21.64
C VAL A 193 -17.23 -2.05 22.30
N ALA A 194 -17.53 -3.07 21.50
CA ALA A 194 -17.52 -4.46 21.92
C ALA A 194 -16.53 -5.25 21.05
N ILE A 195 -15.73 -6.12 21.66
CA ILE A 195 -14.75 -6.96 20.95
C ILE A 195 -15.04 -8.41 21.32
N ASP A 196 -15.17 -9.28 20.31
CA ASP A 196 -15.36 -10.73 20.41
C ASP A 196 -16.55 -11.17 21.31
N GLY A 197 -17.63 -10.38 21.30
CA GLY A 197 -18.80 -10.61 22.17
C GLY A 197 -18.51 -10.40 23.67
N GLY A 198 -17.35 -9.83 24.00
CA GLY A 198 -16.99 -9.41 25.34
C GLY A 198 -17.88 -8.28 25.87
N VAL A 199 -17.67 -7.90 27.13
CA VAL A 199 -18.42 -6.81 27.76
C VAL A 199 -18.12 -5.49 27.04
N PRO A 200 -19.14 -4.79 26.48
CA PRO A 200 -18.91 -3.52 25.82
C PRO A 200 -18.35 -2.47 26.78
N TYR A 201 -17.50 -1.58 26.28
CA TYR A 201 -16.95 -0.46 27.03
C TYR A 201 -17.14 0.85 26.27
N THR A 202 -17.31 1.94 27.01
CA THR A 202 -17.42 3.29 26.45
C THR A 202 -16.04 3.93 26.37
N THR A 203 -15.74 4.58 25.25
CA THR A 203 -14.53 5.36 25.02
C THR A 203 -14.86 6.68 24.33
N THR A 204 -13.85 7.53 24.11
CA THR A 204 -13.97 8.82 23.42
C THR A 204 -13.07 8.88 22.19
N TYR A 205 -13.34 9.79 21.25
CA TYR A 205 -12.43 10.03 20.11
C TYR A 205 -11.04 10.55 20.51
N GLY A 206 -10.87 11.09 21.73
CA GLY A 206 -9.60 11.64 22.20
C GLY A 206 -9.10 12.85 21.40
N ASP A 207 -10.00 13.53 20.69
CA ASP A 207 -9.66 14.64 19.80
C ASP A 207 -9.53 15.97 20.57
N PRO A 208 -8.35 16.60 20.57
CA PRO A 208 -8.16 17.91 21.20
C PRO A 208 -8.80 19.07 20.41
N SER A 209 -9.09 18.89 19.12
CA SER A 209 -9.58 19.93 18.21
C SER A 209 -10.60 19.38 17.19
N PRO A 210 -11.78 18.94 17.65
CA PRO A 210 -12.79 18.37 16.78
C PRO A 210 -13.46 19.42 15.87
N PRO A 211 -13.85 19.05 14.63
CA PRO A 211 -13.59 17.77 13.99
C PRO A 211 -12.16 17.70 13.42
N SER A 212 -11.53 16.54 13.48
CA SER A 212 -10.25 16.31 12.79
C SER A 212 -10.20 14.94 12.12
N THR A 213 -9.57 14.86 10.94
CA THR A 213 -9.17 13.61 10.32
C THR A 213 -7.93 13.08 11.04
N ARG A 214 -8.05 11.94 11.72
CA ARG A 214 -6.96 11.30 12.48
C ARG A 214 -7.26 9.84 12.79
N GLN A 215 -6.33 9.16 13.44
CA GLN A 215 -6.64 7.97 14.22
C GLN A 215 -7.49 8.37 15.43
N TRP A 216 -8.75 7.93 15.49
CA TRP A 216 -9.66 8.26 16.59
C TRP A 216 -10.03 7.06 17.47
N TYR A 217 -9.58 5.86 17.11
CA TYR A 217 -9.68 4.67 17.93
C TYR A 217 -8.56 3.68 17.64
N GLN A 218 -8.14 2.95 18.68
CA GLN A 218 -7.22 1.82 18.60
C GLN A 218 -7.68 0.78 19.63
N SER A 219 -7.81 -0.47 19.21
CA SER A 219 -8.12 -1.56 20.14
C SER A 219 -6.97 -1.81 21.11
N PRO A 220 -7.23 -2.41 22.28
CA PRO A 220 -6.18 -3.07 23.06
C PRO A 220 -5.41 -4.08 22.19
N VAL A 221 -4.21 -4.46 22.64
CA VAL A 221 -3.48 -5.58 22.04
C VAL A 221 -4.19 -6.88 22.40
N LEU A 222 -4.55 -7.64 21.39
CA LEU A 222 -5.22 -8.93 21.42
C LEU A 222 -4.22 -10.05 21.06
N SER A 223 -4.67 -11.30 21.15
CA SER A 223 -3.95 -12.43 20.56
C SER A 223 -3.92 -12.32 19.04
N GLU A 224 -3.00 -13.00 18.36
CA GLU A 224 -3.08 -13.16 16.90
C GLU A 224 -4.17 -14.18 16.56
N ASP A 225 -5.39 -13.71 16.26
CA ASP A 225 -6.54 -14.55 15.87
C ASP A 225 -7.54 -13.72 15.02
N LEU A 226 -8.64 -14.34 14.62
CA LEU A 226 -9.80 -13.69 14.04
C LEU A 226 -10.63 -13.00 15.13
N HIS A 227 -10.79 -11.69 15.00
CA HIS A 227 -11.51 -10.82 15.91
C HIS A 227 -12.73 -10.17 15.25
N HIS A 228 -13.72 -9.84 16.08
CA HIS A 228 -14.93 -9.13 15.69
C HIS A 228 -15.15 -7.93 16.60
N ILE A 229 -15.08 -6.72 16.04
CA ILE A 229 -15.34 -5.46 16.75
C ILE A 229 -16.67 -4.85 16.31
N THR A 230 -17.47 -4.41 17.26
CA THR A 230 -18.70 -3.66 17.02
C THR A 230 -18.55 -2.26 17.60
N LEU A 231 -18.78 -1.25 16.77
CA LEU A 231 -18.85 0.15 17.19
C LEU A 231 -20.31 0.59 17.19
N SER A 232 -20.79 1.03 18.36
CA SER A 232 -22.16 1.51 18.55
C SER A 232 -22.14 2.90 19.17
N ASN A 233 -23.25 3.63 19.03
CA ASN A 233 -23.36 5.00 19.54
C ASN A 233 -22.30 5.95 18.95
N VAL A 234 -21.71 5.62 17.81
CA VAL A 234 -20.83 6.52 17.06
C VAL A 234 -21.72 7.61 16.47
N ALA A 235 -21.50 8.84 16.91
CA ALA A 235 -22.33 9.97 16.51
C ALA A 235 -21.51 10.94 15.67
N GLY A 236 -21.79 11.02 14.37
CA GLY A 236 -21.29 12.08 13.51
C GLY A 236 -19.80 12.02 13.15
N ALA A 237 -19.13 10.92 13.46
CA ALA A 237 -17.79 10.62 12.94
C ALA A 237 -17.88 10.00 11.53
N ILE A 238 -16.75 10.01 10.83
CA ILE A 238 -16.54 9.39 9.53
C ILE A 238 -15.44 8.34 9.69
N LEU A 239 -15.67 7.15 9.16
CA LEU A 239 -14.68 6.10 9.00
C LEU A 239 -14.17 6.15 7.56
N ASP A 240 -12.86 6.28 7.40
CA ASP A 240 -12.15 6.35 6.11
C ASP A 240 -11.43 5.03 5.82
N PHE A 241 -10.58 4.58 6.74
CA PHE A 241 -9.95 3.27 6.65
C PHE A 241 -9.62 2.74 8.04
N ALA A 242 -9.24 1.47 8.10
CA ALA A 242 -8.67 0.85 9.30
C ALA A 242 -7.28 0.30 9.03
N VAL A 243 -6.47 0.19 10.08
CA VAL A 243 -5.15 -0.44 10.02
C VAL A 243 -5.06 -1.55 11.04
N ILE A 244 -4.79 -2.77 10.58
CA ILE A 244 -4.58 -3.94 11.43
C ILE A 244 -3.09 -4.09 11.70
N SER A 245 -2.71 -4.32 12.97
CA SER A 245 -1.37 -4.80 13.31
C SER A 245 -1.37 -6.32 13.40
N THR A 246 -0.47 -7.00 12.69
CA THR A 246 -0.37 -8.48 12.64
C THR A 246 1.09 -8.92 12.69
N THR A 247 1.33 -10.16 13.10
CA THR A 247 2.63 -10.85 13.05
C THR A 247 2.72 -11.87 11.93
N LEU A 248 1.69 -11.97 11.08
CA LEU A 248 1.63 -12.86 9.93
C LEU A 248 2.76 -12.56 8.92
N SER A 249 3.13 -13.57 8.12
CA SER A 249 4.06 -13.35 7.02
C SER A 249 3.44 -12.46 5.95
N THR A 250 4.28 -11.74 5.20
CA THR A 250 3.85 -10.91 4.06
C THR A 250 3.03 -11.70 3.04
N ASP A 251 3.35 -12.98 2.85
CA ASP A 251 2.63 -13.86 1.93
C ASP A 251 1.17 -14.09 2.39
N ALA A 252 0.96 -14.29 3.68
CA ALA A 252 -0.39 -14.46 4.25
C ALA A 252 -1.21 -13.16 4.14
N VAL A 253 -0.57 -12.00 4.30
CA VAL A 253 -1.24 -10.70 4.13
C VAL A 253 -1.64 -10.48 2.66
N ALA A 254 -0.76 -10.80 1.70
CA ALA A 254 -1.06 -10.67 0.29
C ALA A 254 -2.22 -11.59 -0.14
N GLU A 255 -2.34 -12.78 0.46
CA GLU A 255 -3.48 -13.68 0.24
C GLU A 255 -4.79 -13.16 0.85
N ALA A 256 -4.73 -12.40 1.94
CA ALA A 256 -5.89 -11.83 2.63
C ALA A 256 -6.51 -10.59 1.93
N ALA A 257 -6.04 -10.25 0.73
CA ALA A 257 -6.44 -9.08 -0.06
C ALA A 257 -6.24 -7.72 0.64
N GLY A 258 -5.45 -7.69 1.71
CA GLY A 258 -5.08 -6.46 2.40
C GLY A 258 -3.91 -5.75 1.73
N SER A 259 -3.83 -4.43 1.90
CA SER A 259 -2.68 -3.65 1.48
C SER A 259 -1.74 -3.49 2.67
N LEU A 260 -0.45 -3.79 2.52
CA LEU A 260 0.53 -3.42 3.56
C LEU A 260 0.68 -1.89 3.57
N ILE A 261 0.83 -1.30 4.75
CA ILE A 261 1.11 0.14 4.91
C ILE A 261 2.43 0.33 5.66
N PHE A 262 3.25 1.24 5.15
CA PHE A 262 4.55 1.61 5.71
C PHE A 262 4.57 3.11 5.96
N ASP A 263 4.66 3.46 7.24
CA ASP A 263 4.78 4.83 7.73
C ASP A 263 6.04 5.53 7.20
N ASP A 264 6.04 6.86 7.11
CA ASP A 264 7.19 7.66 6.66
C ASP A 264 8.45 7.43 7.50
N VAL A 265 8.30 7.20 8.80
CA VAL A 265 9.41 6.90 9.73
C VAL A 265 9.88 5.43 9.65
N ASN A 266 9.32 4.61 8.75
CA ASN A 266 9.73 3.22 8.63
C ASN A 266 11.19 3.12 8.13
N PRO A 267 12.08 2.41 8.84
CA PRO A 267 13.51 2.39 8.51
C PRO A 267 13.86 1.74 7.16
N ILE A 268 12.91 1.08 6.50
CA ILE A 268 13.10 0.56 5.15
C ILE A 268 12.99 1.65 4.07
N ILE A 269 12.44 2.83 4.41
CA ILE A 269 12.38 4.00 3.53
C ILE A 269 13.65 4.81 3.72
N GLY A 270 14.47 4.89 2.67
CA GLY A 270 15.75 5.59 2.70
C GLY A 270 15.65 7.00 2.15
N TYR A 271 15.67 8.02 3.00
CA TYR A 271 15.74 9.42 2.57
C TYR A 271 17.20 9.85 2.31
N THR A 272 17.45 10.46 1.15
CA THR A 272 18.76 10.96 0.72
C THR A 272 18.65 12.43 0.32
N GLY A 273 19.61 13.23 0.76
CA GLY A 273 19.57 14.68 0.56
C GLY A 273 19.81 15.44 1.85
N SER A 274 19.75 16.77 1.80
CA SER A 274 19.98 17.62 2.97
C SER A 274 18.77 18.46 3.38
N GLY A 275 17.72 18.46 2.57
CA GLY A 275 16.50 19.22 2.82
C GLY A 275 15.36 18.40 3.43
N TRP A 276 15.52 17.10 3.64
CA TRP A 276 14.54 16.27 4.33
C TRP A 276 14.40 16.66 5.80
N THR A 277 13.17 16.85 6.23
CA THR A 277 12.81 17.11 7.62
C THR A 277 11.56 16.31 7.98
N GLU A 278 11.54 15.76 9.20
CA GLU A 278 10.34 15.17 9.78
C GLU A 278 9.45 16.29 10.33
N SER A 279 8.14 16.18 10.12
CA SER A 279 7.14 17.15 10.55
C SER A 279 5.97 16.43 11.22
N SER A 280 5.62 16.86 12.43
CA SER A 280 4.40 16.44 13.15
C SER A 280 3.31 17.51 13.08
N GLU A 281 3.36 18.36 12.06
CA GLU A 281 2.39 19.43 11.87
C GLU A 281 0.98 18.88 11.63
N THR A 282 0.00 19.52 12.26
CA THR A 282 -1.42 19.31 11.98
C THR A 282 -1.85 20.30 10.89
N HIS A 283 -2.47 19.81 9.83
CA HIS A 283 -2.85 20.61 8.66
C HIS A 283 -4.30 21.05 8.72
N LEU A 284 -4.64 22.17 8.07
CA LEU A 284 -6.03 22.60 7.87
C LEU A 284 -6.55 22.02 6.55
N LEU A 285 -7.61 21.22 6.58
CA LEU A 285 -8.14 20.59 5.36
C LEU A 285 -8.71 21.62 4.37
N LEU A 286 -9.34 22.66 4.91
CA LEU A 286 -9.94 23.75 4.15
C LEU A 286 -9.65 25.07 4.86
N SER A 287 -9.00 26.01 4.17
CA SER A 287 -8.78 27.37 4.69
C SER A 287 -10.08 28.08 5.09
N SER A 288 -11.19 27.74 4.42
CA SER A 288 -12.52 28.28 4.68
C SER A 288 -13.23 27.64 5.88
N ASN A 289 -12.75 26.48 6.35
CA ASN A 289 -13.26 25.80 7.53
C ASN A 289 -12.12 25.47 8.49
N PRO A 290 -11.66 26.45 9.30
CA PRO A 290 -10.50 26.28 10.17
C PRO A 290 -10.74 25.26 11.30
N GLU A 291 -11.97 24.79 11.49
CA GLU A 291 -12.28 23.77 12.48
C GLU A 291 -11.90 22.36 12.02
N SER A 292 -11.74 22.13 10.70
CA SER A 292 -11.42 20.81 10.15
C SER A 292 -9.91 20.64 9.97
N THR A 293 -9.30 19.89 10.88
CA THR A 293 -7.85 19.61 10.84
C THR A 293 -7.55 18.19 10.34
N PHE A 294 -6.31 17.94 9.92
CA PHE A 294 -5.78 16.64 9.52
C PHE A 294 -4.49 16.33 10.27
N VAL A 295 -4.40 15.13 10.83
CA VAL A 295 -3.18 14.57 11.39
C VAL A 295 -2.72 13.42 10.49
N PRO A 296 -1.46 13.45 10.00
CA PRO A 296 -0.89 12.40 9.18
C PRO A 296 -0.95 11.01 9.82
N TYR A 297 -0.82 9.96 8.99
CA TYR A 297 -0.57 8.63 9.50
C TYR A 297 0.75 8.63 10.30
N GLY A 298 0.84 7.78 11.33
CA GLY A 298 1.99 7.82 12.26
C GLY A 298 2.12 9.09 13.13
N ASN A 299 1.33 10.13 12.87
CA ASN A 299 1.49 11.50 13.37
C ASN A 299 2.75 12.22 12.88
N SER A 300 3.33 11.77 11.77
CA SER A 300 4.51 12.39 11.15
C SER A 300 4.43 12.39 9.63
N THR A 301 5.23 13.24 9.01
CA THR A 301 5.53 13.20 7.58
C THR A 301 7.02 13.49 7.39
N HIS A 302 7.59 12.99 6.30
CA HIS A 302 8.89 13.41 5.81
C HIS A 302 8.69 14.37 4.65
N GLN A 303 9.31 15.54 4.72
CA GLN A 303 9.09 16.59 3.74
C GLN A 303 10.39 17.23 3.26
N THR A 304 10.43 17.62 1.99
CA THR A 304 11.53 18.40 1.39
C THR A 304 11.02 19.35 0.30
N SER A 305 11.68 20.49 0.16
CA SER A 305 11.52 21.42 -0.98
C SER A 305 12.82 21.58 -1.77
N THR A 306 13.82 20.72 -1.54
CA THR A 306 15.15 20.86 -2.12
C THR A 306 15.25 20.01 -3.38
N VAL A 307 15.49 20.64 -4.53
CA VAL A 307 15.74 19.94 -5.79
C VAL A 307 16.98 19.05 -5.65
N GLY A 308 16.83 17.78 -6.05
CA GLY A 308 17.86 16.74 -5.95
C GLY A 308 17.74 15.86 -4.71
N ASP A 309 16.93 16.23 -3.71
CA ASP A 309 16.59 15.32 -2.63
C ASP A 309 15.72 14.17 -3.16
N SER A 310 15.90 12.98 -2.58
CA SER A 310 15.19 11.78 -3.00
C SER A 310 14.85 10.86 -1.81
N PHE A 311 13.91 9.95 -2.00
CA PHE A 311 13.80 8.75 -1.18
C PHE A 311 13.87 7.50 -2.05
N ASN A 312 14.31 6.40 -1.45
CA ASN A 312 14.31 5.09 -2.07
C ASN A 312 13.54 4.08 -1.21
N TYR A 313 12.93 3.11 -1.88
CA TYR A 313 12.20 2.02 -1.26
C TYR A 313 12.35 0.75 -2.10
N THR A 314 12.75 -0.35 -1.45
CA THR A 314 12.88 -1.65 -2.09
C THR A 314 11.77 -2.57 -1.62
N PHE A 315 11.09 -3.22 -2.57
CA PHE A 315 9.99 -4.14 -2.29
C PHE A 315 10.08 -5.38 -3.17
N ILE A 316 9.33 -6.41 -2.76
CA ILE A 316 9.07 -7.57 -3.62
C ILE A 316 7.65 -7.38 -4.13
N GLY A 317 7.50 -7.25 -5.44
CA GLY A 317 6.22 -6.95 -6.08
C GLY A 317 6.09 -7.60 -7.44
N GLY A 318 5.07 -7.18 -8.18
CA GLY A 318 4.80 -7.64 -9.54
C GLY A 318 3.63 -8.61 -9.68
N GLY A 319 3.24 -8.86 -10.93
CA GLY A 319 2.03 -9.59 -11.28
C GLY A 319 0.79 -8.86 -10.78
N THR A 320 0.32 -9.25 -9.59
CA THR A 320 -0.83 -8.67 -8.93
C THR A 320 -0.46 -7.91 -7.68
N LEU A 321 0.75 -7.38 -7.48
CA LEU A 321 1.13 -6.53 -6.33
C LEU A 321 1.75 -5.22 -6.82
N GLY A 322 1.12 -4.11 -6.47
CA GLY A 322 1.50 -2.75 -6.84
C GLY A 322 1.84 -1.90 -5.61
N LEU A 323 2.64 -0.87 -5.84
CA LEU A 323 3.05 0.11 -4.83
C LEU A 323 2.40 1.45 -5.12
N SER A 324 1.92 2.12 -4.08
CA SER A 324 1.46 3.51 -4.14
C SER A 324 2.17 4.37 -3.09
N VAL A 325 2.54 5.59 -3.47
CA VAL A 325 3.17 6.59 -2.58
C VAL A 325 2.14 7.66 -2.24
N TYR A 326 1.82 7.80 -0.95
CA TYR A 326 0.85 8.75 -0.44
C TYR A 326 1.53 9.86 0.35
N GLY A 327 0.88 11.02 0.35
CA GLY A 327 1.35 12.17 1.08
C GLY A 327 0.34 13.31 1.14
N ILE A 328 0.84 14.53 1.28
CA ILE A 328 0.01 15.73 1.44
C ILE A 328 0.30 16.71 0.31
N LEU A 329 -0.69 16.99 -0.53
CA LEU A 329 -0.62 18.08 -1.50
C LEU A 329 -1.25 19.35 -0.94
N ASP A 330 -0.42 20.35 -0.66
CA ASP A 330 -0.86 21.67 -0.22
C ASP A 330 -1.18 22.59 -1.41
N SER A 331 -2.43 22.48 -1.87
CA SER A 331 -2.97 23.32 -2.93
C SER A 331 -3.25 24.76 -2.47
N THR A 332 -2.99 25.13 -1.21
CA THR A 332 -3.11 26.52 -0.72
C THR A 332 -1.90 27.39 -1.07
N ARG A 333 -0.81 26.77 -1.54
CA ARG A 333 0.44 27.43 -1.88
C ARG A 333 0.57 27.58 -3.39
N LEU A 334 0.83 28.79 -3.88
CA LEU A 334 1.16 28.99 -5.29
C LEU A 334 2.57 28.47 -5.56
N GLY A 335 2.76 27.74 -6.65
CA GLY A 335 4.07 27.18 -6.95
C GLY A 335 4.02 25.97 -7.87
N SER A 336 5.15 25.30 -8.01
CA SER A 336 5.24 24.05 -8.75
C SER A 336 6.07 23.00 -8.05
N LEU A 337 5.70 21.74 -8.25
CA LEU A 337 6.41 20.56 -7.76
C LEU A 337 6.56 19.58 -8.90
N GLN A 338 7.79 19.11 -9.12
CA GLN A 338 8.14 18.11 -10.11
C GLN A 338 8.93 17.00 -9.42
N ILE A 339 8.48 15.77 -9.60
CA ILE A 339 9.09 14.57 -9.01
C ILE A 339 9.29 13.56 -10.14
N ASP A 340 10.47 12.98 -10.21
CA ASP A 340 10.78 11.86 -11.09
C ASP A 340 10.85 10.58 -10.26
N PHE A 341 9.94 9.65 -10.55
CA PHE A 341 9.90 8.32 -9.97
C PHE A 341 10.59 7.35 -10.92
N VAL A 342 11.69 6.75 -10.47
CA VAL A 342 12.48 5.79 -11.23
C VAL A 342 12.29 4.41 -10.61
N LEU A 343 11.74 3.49 -11.39
CA LEU A 343 11.58 2.09 -11.02
C LEU A 343 12.67 1.24 -11.70
N ASP A 344 13.44 0.53 -10.89
CA ASP A 344 14.52 -0.38 -11.31
C ASP A 344 15.58 0.27 -12.20
N ASP A 345 15.91 1.54 -11.94
CA ASP A 345 16.90 2.33 -12.69
C ASP A 345 16.60 2.54 -14.20
N GLU A 346 15.43 2.11 -14.68
CA GLU A 346 15.10 2.12 -16.11
C GLU A 346 13.80 2.88 -16.42
N ASN A 347 12.77 2.72 -15.60
CA ASN A 347 11.43 3.22 -15.90
C ASN A 347 11.16 4.55 -15.17
N HIS A 348 11.05 5.64 -15.92
CA HIS A 348 10.77 6.97 -15.39
C HIS A 348 9.29 7.33 -15.47
N PHE A 349 8.76 7.86 -14.37
CA PHE A 349 7.41 8.40 -14.27
C PHE A 349 7.48 9.78 -13.64
N SER A 350 7.01 10.80 -14.35
CA SER A 350 7.04 12.18 -13.85
C SER A 350 5.71 12.55 -13.23
N PHE A 351 5.77 13.10 -12.02
CA PHE A 351 4.69 13.85 -11.42
C PHE A 351 5.00 15.34 -11.56
N ASP A 352 4.09 16.09 -12.17
CA ASP A 352 4.19 17.53 -12.34
C ASP A 352 2.90 18.19 -11.82
N SER A 353 3.05 19.09 -10.86
CA SER A 353 1.96 19.91 -10.32
C SER A 353 2.35 21.38 -10.40
N GLU A 354 1.43 22.21 -10.92
CA GLU A 354 1.54 23.66 -10.93
C GLU A 354 0.25 24.24 -10.32
N ILE A 355 0.38 24.76 -9.10
CA ILE A 355 -0.73 25.39 -8.38
C ILE A 355 -0.72 26.89 -8.70
N SER A 356 -1.76 27.33 -9.40
CA SER A 356 -1.94 28.72 -9.81
C SER A 356 -3.17 29.35 -9.13
N THR A 357 -3.33 30.67 -9.23
CA THR A 357 -4.50 31.37 -8.68
C THR A 357 -5.82 30.99 -9.36
N LEU A 358 -5.78 30.29 -10.49
CA LEU A 358 -6.94 29.81 -11.22
C LEU A 358 -7.31 28.37 -10.86
N ASP A 359 -6.47 27.68 -10.09
CA ASP A 359 -6.73 26.32 -9.65
C ASP A 359 -7.93 26.29 -8.68
N GLU A 360 -8.84 25.34 -8.88
CA GLU A 360 -10.06 25.23 -8.06
C GLU A 360 -9.72 24.85 -6.61
N ASN A 361 -8.74 23.97 -6.40
CA ASN A 361 -8.28 23.56 -5.08
C ASN A 361 -7.59 24.73 -4.37
N PHE A 362 -6.84 25.55 -5.10
CA PHE A 362 -6.30 26.80 -4.55
C PHE A 362 -7.39 27.78 -4.14
N ILE A 363 -8.39 28.02 -4.98
CA ILE A 363 -9.51 28.94 -4.66
C ILE A 363 -10.28 28.47 -3.42
N ARG A 364 -10.39 27.15 -3.22
CA ARG A 364 -11.01 26.55 -2.03
C ARG A 364 -10.09 26.56 -0.81
N GLY A 365 -8.80 26.86 -1.01
CA GLY A 365 -7.71 26.67 -0.07
C GLY A 365 -7.73 25.27 0.52
N LEU A 366 -7.69 24.30 -0.39
CA LEU A 366 -7.72 22.87 -0.10
C LEU A 366 -6.33 22.36 0.26
N ILE A 367 -6.25 21.52 1.28
CA ILE A 367 -5.13 20.60 1.48
C ILE A 367 -5.67 19.19 1.22
N GLU A 368 -4.99 18.42 0.38
CA GLU A 368 -5.37 17.07 -0.02
C GLU A 368 -4.48 16.08 0.75
N PRO A 369 -4.95 15.54 1.89
CA PRO A 369 -4.30 14.40 2.53
C PRO A 369 -4.49 13.14 1.68
N ASN A 370 -3.70 12.10 1.97
CA ASN A 370 -3.78 10.84 1.23
C ASN A 370 -3.66 11.04 -0.30
N PHE A 371 -2.87 12.03 -0.73
CA PHE A 371 -2.68 12.33 -2.15
C PHE A 371 -1.77 11.28 -2.79
N PRO A 372 -2.21 10.54 -3.82
CA PRO A 372 -1.42 9.49 -4.45
C PRO A 372 -0.44 10.12 -5.45
N TYR A 373 0.80 10.37 -5.02
CA TYR A 373 1.84 10.93 -5.89
C TYR A 373 2.27 9.97 -6.99
N PHE A 374 2.26 8.67 -6.70
CA PHE A 374 2.71 7.63 -7.62
C PHE A 374 1.99 6.32 -7.37
N GLU A 375 1.74 5.59 -8.44
CA GLU A 375 1.29 4.19 -8.43
C GLU A 375 2.10 3.42 -9.46
N THR A 376 2.55 2.21 -9.12
CA THR A 376 3.26 1.35 -10.06
C THR A 376 2.35 0.90 -11.21
N PRO A 377 2.90 0.68 -12.42
CA PRO A 377 2.17 0.04 -13.51
C PRO A 377 1.61 -1.33 -13.12
N ASN A 378 0.45 -1.68 -13.69
CA ASN A 378 -0.24 -2.94 -13.42
C ASN A 378 0.49 -4.19 -13.94
N ASP A 379 1.51 -4.04 -14.78
CA ASP A 379 2.24 -5.11 -15.47
C ASP A 379 3.68 -5.29 -14.97
N LEU A 380 3.96 -4.84 -13.75
CA LEU A 380 5.28 -5.01 -13.13
C LEU A 380 5.63 -6.51 -13.04
N PRO A 381 6.80 -6.96 -13.55
CA PRO A 381 7.20 -8.37 -13.47
C PRO A 381 7.34 -8.83 -12.01
N LEU A 382 7.05 -10.09 -11.69
CA LEU A 382 7.31 -10.60 -10.34
C LEU A 382 8.81 -10.53 -10.02
N GLY A 383 9.18 -9.85 -8.94
CA GLY A 383 10.57 -9.69 -8.56
C GLY A 383 10.81 -8.71 -7.41
N GLN A 384 12.09 -8.53 -7.10
CA GLN A 384 12.51 -7.43 -6.24
C GLN A 384 12.63 -6.17 -7.10
N HIS A 385 12.02 -5.10 -6.65
CA HIS A 385 12.02 -3.80 -7.30
C HIS A 385 12.58 -2.72 -6.38
N THR A 386 13.11 -1.67 -6.98
CA THR A 386 13.53 -0.46 -6.25
C THR A 386 12.88 0.76 -6.88
N LEU A 387 12.12 1.50 -6.08
CA LEU A 387 11.59 2.80 -6.43
C LEU A 387 12.51 3.89 -5.87
N VAL A 388 12.86 4.88 -6.69
CA VAL A 388 13.54 6.10 -6.28
C VAL A 388 12.70 7.30 -6.70
N ALA A 389 12.23 8.11 -5.77
CA ALA A 389 11.52 9.35 -6.06
C ALA A 389 12.46 10.54 -5.85
N THR A 390 12.72 11.34 -6.89
CA THR A 390 13.64 12.49 -6.84
C THR A 390 12.90 13.78 -7.14
N VAL A 391 13.06 14.80 -6.29
CA VAL A 391 12.52 16.14 -6.57
C VAL A 391 13.35 16.78 -7.68
N THR A 392 12.78 16.90 -8.88
CA THR A 392 13.47 17.47 -10.05
C THR A 392 13.20 18.97 -10.23
N GLY A 393 12.14 19.48 -9.63
CA GLY A 393 11.77 20.89 -9.65
C GLY A 393 10.89 21.23 -8.46
N CYS A 394 11.15 22.36 -7.79
CA CYS A 394 10.33 22.82 -6.70
C CYS A 394 10.38 24.34 -6.60
N GLN A 395 9.21 24.99 -6.67
CA GLN A 395 9.06 26.43 -6.50
C GLN A 395 7.93 26.68 -5.52
N ASN A 396 8.26 27.09 -4.30
CA ASN A 396 7.29 27.40 -3.24
C ASN A 396 6.27 26.27 -2.91
N GLN A 397 6.59 25.04 -3.30
CA GLN A 397 5.88 23.82 -2.94
C GLN A 397 6.74 22.98 -1.99
N VAL A 398 6.19 21.87 -1.51
CA VAL A 398 6.89 20.89 -0.67
C VAL A 398 6.45 19.51 -1.14
N PHE A 399 7.41 18.60 -1.28
CA PHE A 399 7.11 17.18 -1.41
C PHE A 399 6.98 16.60 -0.01
N THR A 400 5.77 16.20 0.37
CA THR A 400 5.46 15.65 1.69
C THR A 400 5.03 14.19 1.55
N VAL A 401 5.81 13.27 2.09
CA VAL A 401 5.52 11.82 2.12
C VAL A 401 4.94 11.47 3.47
N ASP A 402 3.83 10.74 3.48
CA ASP A 402 3.12 10.28 4.69
C ASP A 402 3.28 8.76 4.84
N TYR A 403 2.89 7.99 3.81
CA TYR A 403 3.05 6.54 3.85
C TYR A 403 3.14 5.92 2.45
N ILE A 404 3.59 4.68 2.40
CA ILE A 404 3.64 3.85 1.20
C ILE A 404 2.72 2.65 1.42
N THR A 405 1.94 2.27 0.41
CA THR A 405 1.15 1.02 0.44
C THR A 405 1.64 0.01 -0.57
N LEU A 406 1.61 -1.28 -0.22
CA LEU A 406 1.75 -2.40 -1.15
C LEU A 406 0.43 -3.16 -1.21
N ALA A 407 -0.28 -3.05 -2.33
CA ALA A 407 -1.62 -3.57 -2.52
C ALA A 407 -1.66 -4.56 -3.68
N PRO A 408 -2.57 -5.55 -3.67
CA PRO A 408 -2.76 -6.34 -4.86
C PRO A 408 -3.25 -5.50 -6.06
N VAL A 409 -2.55 -5.51 -7.20
CA VAL A 409 -2.98 -4.87 -8.45
C VAL A 409 -4.35 -5.41 -8.84
N GLY A 410 -5.34 -4.51 -8.94
CA GLY A 410 -6.73 -4.84 -9.27
C GLY A 410 -7.67 -4.97 -8.06
N ALA A 411 -7.17 -4.90 -6.83
CA ALA A 411 -8.03 -4.78 -5.64
C ALA A 411 -8.87 -3.47 -5.68
N THR A 412 -8.39 -2.45 -6.41
CA THR A 412 -9.02 -1.13 -6.51
C THR A 412 -10.24 -1.05 -7.44
N GLU A 413 -10.69 -2.13 -8.09
CA GLU A 413 -11.63 -2.03 -9.22
C GLU A 413 -13.02 -2.70 -9.09
N THR A 414 -13.43 -3.27 -7.95
CA THR A 414 -14.78 -3.91 -7.89
C THR A 414 -15.91 -3.08 -7.27
N ALA A 415 -15.64 -1.93 -6.65
CA ALA A 415 -16.67 -1.16 -5.94
C ALA A 415 -17.38 -0.09 -6.80
N HIS A 416 -17.76 -0.38 -8.06
CA HIS A 416 -18.86 0.38 -8.72
C HIS A 416 -19.36 -0.20 -10.06
N ALA A 417 -19.40 -1.53 -10.22
CA ALA A 417 -20.22 -2.11 -11.30
C ALA A 417 -21.68 -2.16 -10.85
N THR A 418 -22.41 -1.06 -11.05
CA THR A 418 -23.88 -0.99 -10.90
C THR A 418 -24.52 -2.21 -11.54
N ALA A 419 -25.10 -3.10 -10.72
CA ALA A 419 -25.86 -4.25 -11.19
C ALA A 419 -27.08 -3.77 -11.98
N SER A 420 -26.91 -3.65 -13.30
CA SER A 420 -28.00 -3.44 -14.24
C SER A 420 -28.82 -4.73 -14.29
N SER A 421 -29.90 -4.76 -13.51
CA SER A 421 -30.94 -5.79 -13.57
C SER A 421 -31.51 -5.88 -14.99
N SER A 422 -31.08 -6.88 -15.76
CA SER A 422 -31.80 -7.33 -16.95
C SER A 422 -33.02 -8.16 -16.52
N PRO A 423 -34.18 -8.03 -17.20
CA PRO A 423 -35.39 -8.74 -16.84
C PRO A 423 -35.37 -10.20 -17.32
N ASP A 424 -35.84 -11.10 -16.46
CA ASP A 424 -36.07 -12.52 -16.72
C ASP A 424 -37.03 -12.74 -17.93
N PRO A 425 -36.81 -13.77 -18.76
CA PRO A 425 -37.79 -14.20 -19.76
C PRO A 425 -38.85 -15.12 -19.14
N LEU A 426 -40.11 -14.85 -19.47
CA LEU A 426 -41.25 -15.73 -19.19
C LEU A 426 -40.99 -17.16 -19.70
N GLU A 427 -41.05 -18.14 -18.80
CA GLU A 427 -41.24 -19.54 -19.17
C GLU A 427 -42.68 -19.97 -18.88
N THR A 428 -43.32 -20.46 -19.95
CA THR A 428 -44.71 -20.95 -19.99
C THR A 428 -44.69 -22.46 -19.72
N ALA A 429 -45.41 -22.93 -18.69
CA ALA A 429 -45.71 -24.34 -18.52
C ALA A 429 -47.16 -24.61 -18.08
N VAL A 430 -47.71 -25.64 -18.70
CA VAL A 430 -49.11 -26.11 -18.81
C VAL A 430 -49.62 -26.77 -17.51
N PRO A 431 -50.94 -26.78 -17.23
CA PRO A 431 -51.51 -27.39 -16.03
C PRO A 431 -51.91 -28.86 -16.22
N ALA A 432 -51.81 -29.66 -15.14
CA ALA A 432 -52.41 -31.00 -15.06
C ALA A 432 -53.19 -31.18 -13.74
N SER A 433 -54.50 -31.36 -13.91
CA SER A 433 -55.53 -32.08 -13.15
C SER A 433 -55.22 -32.70 -11.76
N ALA A 434 -56.05 -32.40 -10.75
CA ALA A 434 -57.11 -33.31 -10.25
C ALA A 434 -57.78 -32.85 -8.92
N SER A 435 -59.09 -32.60 -9.02
CA SER A 435 -60.21 -33.08 -8.16
C SER A 435 -60.11 -33.11 -6.63
N ALA A 436 -60.99 -32.34 -5.95
CA ALA A 436 -61.95 -32.87 -4.96
C ALA A 436 -63.08 -31.87 -4.66
N LEU A 437 -64.29 -32.42 -4.55
CA LEU A 437 -65.58 -31.76 -4.42
C LEU A 437 -65.88 -31.25 -2.99
N ALA A 438 -66.66 -30.17 -2.87
CA ALA A 438 -67.74 -30.07 -1.89
C ALA A 438 -68.80 -29.03 -2.34
N SER A 439 -70.02 -29.53 -2.54
CA SER A 439 -71.25 -28.80 -2.84
C SER A 439 -71.69 -27.85 -1.73
N GLY A 440 -72.42 -26.77 -2.08
CA GLY A 440 -73.13 -26.00 -1.05
C GLY A 440 -73.93 -24.77 -1.50
N SER A 441 -75.08 -24.99 -2.14
CA SER A 441 -76.31 -24.18 -2.03
C SER A 441 -76.45 -22.81 -2.73
N VAL A 442 -77.70 -22.55 -3.10
CA VAL A 442 -78.24 -21.56 -4.04
C VAL A 442 -78.92 -20.44 -3.26
N SER A 443 -78.75 -19.17 -3.66
CA SER A 443 -79.83 -18.16 -3.59
C SER A 443 -79.45 -16.89 -4.37
N GLY A 444 -80.29 -16.49 -5.32
CA GLY A 444 -80.07 -15.32 -6.18
C GLY A 444 -80.40 -13.97 -5.54
N SER A 445 -80.05 -12.88 -6.22
CA SER A 445 -80.95 -11.76 -6.53
C SER A 445 -80.23 -10.52 -7.10
N SER A 446 -80.85 -9.94 -8.12
CA SER A 446 -80.87 -8.53 -8.52
C SER A 446 -79.59 -7.84 -9.02
N SER A 447 -79.65 -7.46 -10.29
CA SER A 447 -78.73 -6.58 -11.00
C SER A 447 -78.77 -5.14 -10.48
N LYS A 448 -77.64 -4.66 -9.95
CA LYS A 448 -77.36 -3.22 -9.83
C LYS A 448 -76.04 -2.93 -10.56
N ALA A 449 -76.10 -1.96 -11.48
CA ALA A 449 -74.97 -1.58 -12.31
C ALA A 449 -73.77 -1.13 -11.46
N ARG A 450 -72.60 -1.71 -11.72
CA ARG A 450 -71.35 -1.49 -10.98
C ARG A 450 -70.73 -0.14 -11.34
N ILE A 451 -71.31 0.95 -10.87
CA ILE A 451 -70.79 2.32 -11.07
C ILE A 451 -69.47 2.55 -10.31
N GLY A 452 -69.24 1.82 -9.21
CA GLY A 452 -68.05 1.97 -8.36
C GLY A 452 -66.71 1.67 -9.04
N ALA A 453 -66.68 0.77 -10.03
CA ALA A 453 -65.44 0.38 -10.70
C ALA A 453 -64.91 1.48 -11.65
N ILE A 454 -65.81 2.28 -12.23
CA ILE A 454 -65.43 3.38 -13.12
C ILE A 454 -64.91 4.57 -12.31
N ALA A 455 -65.52 4.87 -11.16
CA ALA A 455 -65.09 5.97 -10.30
C ALA A 455 -63.70 5.73 -9.67
N GLY A 456 -63.38 4.48 -9.29
CA GLY A 456 -62.07 4.13 -8.73
C GLY A 456 -60.92 4.26 -9.73
N GLY A 457 -61.16 3.90 -11.00
CA GLY A 457 -60.14 3.98 -12.05
C GLY A 457 -59.71 5.42 -12.37
N VAL A 458 -60.65 6.37 -12.37
CA VAL A 458 -60.33 7.77 -12.67
C VAL A 458 -59.49 8.42 -11.57
N VAL A 459 -59.83 8.17 -10.30
CA VAL A 459 -59.07 8.71 -9.17
C VAL A 459 -57.66 8.11 -9.11
N GLY A 460 -57.53 6.80 -9.33
CA GLY A 460 -56.23 6.13 -9.41
C GLY A 460 -55.37 6.62 -10.58
N GLY A 461 -55.98 6.82 -11.76
CA GLY A 461 -55.28 7.33 -12.95
C GLY A 461 -54.76 8.75 -12.78
N VAL A 462 -55.56 9.64 -12.15
CA VAL A 462 -55.14 11.01 -11.88
C VAL A 462 -53.99 11.04 -10.87
N ALA A 463 -54.05 10.24 -9.80
CA ALA A 463 -52.96 10.16 -8.82
C ALA A 463 -51.65 9.66 -9.45
N LEU A 464 -51.73 8.65 -10.32
CA LEU A 464 -50.56 8.10 -11.00
C LEU A 464 -49.94 9.07 -12.00
N LEU A 465 -50.75 9.85 -12.73
CA LEU A 465 -50.26 10.90 -13.63
C LEU A 465 -49.57 12.05 -12.89
N VAL A 466 -50.08 12.44 -11.71
CA VAL A 466 -49.43 13.47 -10.88
C VAL A 466 -48.07 12.97 -10.37
N LEU A 467 -48.00 11.74 -9.88
CA LEU A 467 -46.73 11.14 -9.42
C LEU A 467 -45.71 11.03 -10.57
N ALA A 468 -46.14 10.60 -11.76
CA ALA A 468 -45.28 10.52 -12.94
C ALA A 468 -44.76 11.91 -13.37
N GLY A 469 -45.62 12.93 -13.31
CA GLY A 469 -45.22 14.32 -13.61
C GLY A 469 -44.19 14.87 -12.63
N VAL A 470 -44.35 14.60 -11.33
CA VAL A 470 -43.39 15.00 -10.29
C VAL A 470 -42.05 14.29 -10.49
N ALA A 471 -42.07 12.97 -10.73
CA ALA A 471 -40.86 12.20 -11.00
C ALA A 471 -40.11 12.73 -12.24
N LEU A 472 -40.82 13.00 -13.34
CA LEU A 472 -40.23 13.58 -14.56
C LEU A 472 -39.63 14.97 -14.32
N ASN A 473 -40.24 15.78 -13.44
CA ASN A 473 -39.72 17.11 -13.10
C ASN A 473 -38.40 17.01 -12.31
N PHE A 474 -38.31 16.09 -11.34
CA PHE A 474 -37.06 15.83 -10.62
C PHE A 474 -35.97 15.28 -11.54
N TRP A 475 -36.32 14.40 -12.47
CA TRP A 475 -35.35 13.86 -13.43
C TRP A 475 -34.84 14.92 -14.41
N ARG A 476 -35.72 15.80 -14.90
CA ARG A 476 -35.33 16.95 -15.73
C ARG A 476 -34.48 17.97 -14.97
N ARG A 477 -34.70 18.16 -13.67
CA ARG A 477 -33.83 19.01 -12.83
C ARG A 477 -32.46 18.37 -12.61
N LYS A 478 -32.38 17.04 -12.44
CA LYS A 478 -31.11 16.32 -12.30
C LYS A 478 -30.30 16.35 -13.61
N ALA A 479 -30.95 16.17 -14.76
CA ALA A 479 -30.30 16.14 -16.08
C ALA A 479 -29.87 17.51 -16.64
N ARG A 480 -30.27 18.63 -16.00
CA ARG A 480 -29.83 19.99 -16.40
C ARG A 480 -28.64 20.49 -15.60
N ARG A 481 -28.10 19.70 -14.67
CA ARG A 481 -26.77 19.96 -14.14
C ARG A 481 -25.81 19.61 -15.28
N PRO A 482 -25.04 20.57 -15.85
CA PRO A 482 -24.02 20.22 -16.81
C PRO A 482 -23.17 19.14 -16.17
N ALA A 483 -23.03 18.01 -16.86
CA ALA A 483 -22.00 17.05 -16.50
C ALA A 483 -20.68 17.80 -16.72
N ASN A 484 -20.19 18.43 -15.65
CA ASN A 484 -18.77 18.69 -15.51
C ASN A 484 -18.14 17.31 -15.38
N THR A 485 -18.01 16.62 -16.51
CA THR A 485 -17.11 15.50 -16.66
C THR A 485 -15.72 16.12 -16.60
N PHE A 486 -15.28 16.44 -15.38
CA PHE A 486 -13.90 16.71 -15.09
C PHE A 486 -13.18 15.40 -15.35
N MET A 487 -12.51 15.35 -16.49
CA MET A 487 -11.73 14.21 -16.95
C MET A 487 -10.42 14.24 -16.17
N TYR A 488 -10.32 13.43 -15.11
CA TYR A 488 -9.04 13.19 -14.44
C TYR A 488 -8.06 12.59 -15.48
N PRO A 489 -6.88 13.18 -15.71
CA PRO A 489 -5.94 12.69 -16.71
C PRO A 489 -5.24 11.37 -16.34
N PHE A 490 -5.44 10.82 -15.15
CA PHE A 490 -4.73 9.60 -14.72
C PHE A 490 -5.48 8.28 -15.00
N ARG A 491 -6.70 8.32 -15.55
CA ARG A 491 -7.56 7.12 -15.63
C ARG A 491 -7.54 6.33 -16.94
N TYR A 492 -6.65 6.61 -17.89
CA TYR A 492 -6.44 5.74 -19.06
C TYR A 492 -4.98 5.70 -19.47
N GLY A 493 -4.43 4.49 -19.57
CA GLY A 493 -3.11 4.20 -20.14
C GLY A 493 -2.99 4.65 -21.60
N ALA A 494 -2.73 5.93 -21.80
CA ALA A 494 -2.32 6.49 -23.07
C ALA A 494 -0.81 6.32 -23.22
N PHE A 495 -0.41 5.28 -23.95
CA PHE A 495 0.94 5.14 -24.50
C PHE A 495 1.28 6.38 -25.33
N TRP A 496 2.12 7.26 -24.80
CA TRP A 496 2.84 8.24 -25.62
C TRP A 496 4.04 7.53 -26.26
N ASN A 497 3.83 6.96 -27.44
CA ASN A 497 4.93 6.59 -28.32
C ASN A 497 5.49 7.87 -28.97
N THR A 498 6.50 8.48 -28.35
CA THR A 498 7.21 9.61 -28.95
C THR A 498 8.30 9.13 -29.90
N ASN A 499 7.89 8.75 -31.11
CA ASN A 499 8.74 8.82 -32.30
C ASN A 499 8.11 9.79 -33.29
N LEU A 500 8.36 11.09 -33.13
CA LEU A 500 8.20 12.04 -34.22
C LEU A 500 9.42 12.97 -34.31
N ASN A 501 10.16 12.74 -35.39
CA ASN A 501 11.25 13.54 -35.91
C ASN A 501 10.88 15.02 -35.99
N THR A 502 11.76 15.85 -35.44
CA THR A 502 11.80 17.30 -35.61
C THR A 502 11.93 17.67 -37.10
N ILE A 503 10.88 18.25 -37.67
CA ILE A 503 10.96 18.98 -38.94
C ILE A 503 11.30 20.44 -38.62
N THR A 504 12.52 20.84 -38.98
CA THR A 504 12.96 22.23 -38.95
C THR A 504 12.20 23.04 -40.01
N VAL A 505 11.31 23.95 -39.59
CA VAL A 505 10.80 25.02 -40.46
C VAL A 505 11.39 26.34 -40.00
N SER A 506 12.46 26.75 -40.66
CA SER A 506 13.01 28.11 -40.59
C SER A 506 12.08 29.07 -41.35
N ARG A 507 11.46 30.02 -40.65
CA ARG A 507 10.99 31.28 -41.27
C ARG A 507 11.63 32.47 -40.57
N ASN A 508 12.53 33.11 -41.31
CA ASN A 508 13.02 34.46 -41.07
C ASN A 508 11.84 35.45 -41.18
N ILE A 509 11.58 36.22 -40.12
CA ILE A 509 10.85 37.50 -40.20
C ILE A 509 11.64 38.55 -39.39
N PRO A 510 11.84 39.77 -39.92
CA PRO A 510 12.77 40.75 -39.36
C PRO A 510 12.19 41.48 -38.14
N LEU A 511 13.08 41.84 -37.20
CA LEU A 511 12.77 42.74 -36.10
C LEU A 511 12.35 44.13 -36.62
N THR A 512 11.16 44.58 -36.20
CA THR A 512 10.82 46.01 -36.15
C THR A 512 10.80 46.49 -34.71
N THR A 513 11.76 47.36 -34.42
CA THR A 513 11.87 48.20 -33.23
C THR A 513 10.62 49.06 -33.04
N ILE A 514 9.96 48.99 -31.88
CA ILE A 514 9.00 50.02 -31.45
C ILE A 514 9.38 50.51 -30.06
N SER A 515 9.59 51.83 -30.01
CA SER A 515 9.99 52.67 -28.90
C SER A 515 8.85 52.95 -27.92
N SER A 516 9.20 52.98 -26.62
CA SER A 516 8.74 53.90 -25.57
C SER A 516 7.28 54.38 -25.54
N LEU A 517 6.57 54.06 -24.46
CA LEU A 517 5.45 54.83 -23.90
C LEU A 517 5.50 54.78 -22.34
N PRO A 518 4.87 55.73 -21.63
CA PRO A 518 5.47 56.41 -20.49
C PRO A 518 4.90 56.02 -19.13
N THR A 519 5.70 56.24 -18.09
CA THR A 519 5.34 56.23 -16.66
C THR A 519 4.36 57.34 -16.32
N GLU A 520 3.18 56.98 -15.83
CA GLU A 520 2.20 57.89 -15.25
C GLU A 520 2.24 57.81 -13.71
N ASN A 521 2.29 58.99 -13.10
CA ASN A 521 2.39 59.24 -11.67
C ASN A 521 1.05 58.96 -10.97
N LEU A 522 1.08 58.23 -9.85
CA LEU A 522 0.01 58.23 -8.85
C LEU A 522 0.49 58.94 -7.59
N ASN A 523 -0.01 60.16 -7.41
CA ASN A 523 0.10 60.93 -6.18
C ASN A 523 -0.84 60.33 -5.12
N ALA A 524 -0.29 60.11 -3.93
CA ALA A 524 -1.05 59.85 -2.70
C ALA A 524 -1.43 61.20 -2.07
N GLU A 525 -2.72 61.42 -1.85
CA GLU A 525 -3.25 62.51 -1.04
C GLU A 525 -4.02 61.95 0.15
N LYS A 526 -3.66 62.44 1.35
CA LYS A 526 -4.33 62.25 2.63
C LYS A 526 -5.75 62.83 2.62
N VAL A 527 -6.71 62.11 3.20
CA VAL A 527 -7.61 62.59 4.28
C VAL A 527 -7.94 61.40 5.18
#